data_AF-A0A3M0XN90-F1
#
_entry.id   AF-A0A3M0XN90-F1
#
_cell.length_a   1.000
_cell.length_b   1.000
_cell.length_c   1.000
_cell.angle_alpha   90.00
_cell.angle_beta   90.00
_cell.angle_gamma   90.00
#
_symmetry.space_group_name_H-M   'P 1'
#
loop_
_entity.id
_entity.type
_entity.pdbx_description
1 polymer ?
#
loop_
_entity_poly.entity_id
_entity_poly.type
_entity_poly.pdbx_seq_one_letter_code
_entity_poly.pdbx_strand_id
1 'polypeptide(L)'
;MADGTESERQEGPQTDRAAAGRRALAAVRAGGKAALARALAELEQSPDAPATLALLDAAYAAPRARVVGLTGPPGVGKSTLLGRLIAGYRARALTLGVIAVDPSSKRSGGALLGDRVRLATDPQDAGIFVRSMAARDRLGGLADVTMAAMVLMRALYDRVLIETVGVGQSETDVAGAADTVVFCVQPASGDALQFMKAGIIEIPHVSVVTKADMGAPARRTLGDLKAALALAAPAAAPEDEAGEPRDVLAVSATTGAGVDDLMAAVERHGDWLNEGRRLDRRRRAQAEAWLRQCLRDRIGRDGLHRLVAAGIDLHLAPGVSPFARLAALARAAGGS
;
A
#
# COMPACT_ATOMS: atom_id res chain seq x y z
N MET A 1 31.25 32.49 46.21
CA MET A 1 31.76 32.25 44.85
C MET A 1 32.00 30.75 44.74
N ALA A 2 31.08 30.03 44.11
CA ALA A 2 31.13 28.58 43.94
C ALA A 2 30.72 28.27 42.50
N ASP A 3 31.68 27.74 41.74
CA ASP A 3 31.67 26.45 41.04
C ASP A 3 30.46 25.98 40.22
N GLY A 4 30.77 25.29 39.11
CA GLY A 4 29.92 24.30 38.41
C GLY A 4 29.04 24.85 37.29
N THR A 5 29.45 24.80 36.01
CA THR A 5 29.18 23.70 35.06
C THR A 5 27.82 23.00 35.25
N GLU A 6 26.93 23.18 34.26
CA GLU A 6 26.19 22.11 33.57
C GLU A 6 25.04 22.74 32.75
N SER A 7 25.37 23.14 31.52
CA SER A 7 24.36 23.26 30.45
C SER A 7 24.70 22.27 29.34
N GLU A 8 24.99 21.02 29.72
CA GLU A 8 24.87 19.89 28.81
C GLU A 8 23.38 19.57 28.70
N ARG A 9 22.70 20.32 27.82
CA ARG A 9 21.31 20.02 27.46
C ARG A 9 21.30 18.65 26.80
N GLN A 10 20.29 17.87 27.14
CA GLN A 10 19.93 16.57 26.58
C GLN A 10 19.89 16.59 25.04
N GLU A 11 21.05 16.50 24.38
CA GLU A 11 21.18 16.27 22.94
C GLU A 11 21.24 14.77 22.61
N GLY A 12 21.07 13.90 23.61
CA GLY A 12 21.29 12.46 23.54
C GLY A 12 20.30 11.65 22.67
N PRO A 13 20.55 10.33 22.58
CA PRO A 13 20.40 9.32 21.48
C PRO A 13 19.47 9.51 20.27
N GLN A 14 18.47 10.39 20.32
CA GLN A 14 17.45 10.54 19.27
C GLN A 14 17.95 11.37 18.08
N THR A 15 18.80 12.37 18.34
CA THR A 15 19.51 13.18 17.33
C THR A 15 20.48 12.33 16.51
N ASP A 16 21.24 11.43 17.18
CA ASP A 16 22.18 10.51 16.57
C ASP A 16 21.50 9.48 15.67
N ARG A 17 20.36 8.92 16.12
CA ARG A 17 19.53 8.02 15.30
C ARG A 17 19.02 8.72 14.05
N ALA A 18 18.51 9.95 14.18
CA ALA A 18 18.01 10.71 13.03
C ALA A 18 19.13 11.04 12.03
N ALA A 19 20.33 11.38 12.51
CA ALA A 19 21.49 11.61 11.67
C ALA A 19 21.97 10.31 10.97
N ALA A 20 21.98 9.19 11.68
CA ALA A 20 22.29 7.87 11.12
C ALA A 20 21.30 7.47 10.02
N GLY A 21 20.00 7.67 10.26
CA GLY A 21 18.94 7.43 9.29
C GLY A 21 19.10 8.25 8.01
N ARG A 22 19.39 9.55 8.13
CA ARG A 22 19.65 10.42 6.96
C ARG A 22 20.87 9.97 6.17
N ARG A 23 21.97 9.58 6.83
CA ARG A 23 23.16 9.02 6.17
C ARG A 23 22.84 7.71 5.45
N ALA A 24 22.08 6.81 6.08
CA ALA A 24 21.65 5.55 5.47
C ALA A 24 20.78 5.79 4.23
N LEU A 25 19.80 6.70 4.31
CA LEU A 25 18.96 7.05 3.16
C LEU A 25 19.78 7.65 2.00
N ALA A 26 20.74 8.51 2.30
CA ALA A 26 21.65 9.08 1.30
C ALA A 26 22.51 7.98 0.63
N ALA A 27 23.01 7.02 1.41
CA ALA A 27 23.77 5.88 0.90
C ALA A 27 22.91 4.98 -0.01
N VAL A 28 21.65 4.72 0.36
CA VAL A 28 20.71 3.97 -0.49
C VAL A 28 20.46 4.72 -1.80
N ARG A 29 20.24 6.04 -1.75
CA ARG A 29 20.06 6.87 -2.95
C ARG A 29 21.27 6.81 -3.88
N ALA A 30 22.47 6.97 -3.33
CA ALA A 30 23.71 6.96 -4.11
C ALA A 30 24.03 5.57 -4.70
N GLY A 31 23.69 4.50 -3.97
CA GLY A 31 23.94 3.12 -4.41
C GLY A 31 22.88 2.52 -5.35
N GLY A 32 21.83 3.28 -5.70
CA GLY A 32 20.83 2.91 -6.70
C GLY A 32 20.10 1.59 -6.41
N LYS A 33 19.71 0.86 -7.46
CA LYS A 33 18.90 -0.37 -7.36
C LYS A 33 19.50 -1.42 -6.43
N ALA A 34 20.82 -1.62 -6.49
CA ALA A 34 21.50 -2.65 -5.69
C ALA A 34 21.47 -2.31 -4.19
N ALA A 35 21.65 -1.04 -3.82
CA ALA A 35 21.56 -0.61 -2.43
C ALA A 35 20.12 -0.68 -1.91
N LEU A 36 19.14 -0.29 -2.74
CA LEU A 36 17.72 -0.45 -2.40
C LEU A 36 17.33 -1.93 -2.19
N ALA A 37 17.76 -2.82 -3.08
CA ALA A 37 17.49 -4.26 -2.93
C ALA A 37 18.07 -4.83 -1.63
N ARG A 38 19.29 -4.44 -1.26
CA ARG A 38 19.90 -4.83 0.02
C ARG A 38 19.16 -4.24 1.22
N ALA A 39 18.77 -2.97 1.17
CA ALA A 39 18.01 -2.33 2.24
C ALA A 39 16.65 -3.02 2.46
N LEU A 40 15.97 -3.40 1.38
CA LEU A 40 14.71 -4.15 1.46
C LEU A 40 14.91 -5.57 2.01
N ALA A 41 16.01 -6.24 1.65
CA ALA A 41 16.33 -7.56 2.21
C ALA A 41 16.64 -7.48 3.70
N GLU A 42 17.41 -6.48 4.14
CA GLU A 42 17.70 -6.25 5.56
C GLU A 42 16.43 -5.94 6.35
N LEU A 43 15.54 -5.14 5.77
CA LEU A 43 14.24 -4.82 6.37
C LEU A 43 13.37 -6.07 6.57
N GLU A 44 13.39 -6.99 5.60
CA GLU A 44 12.67 -8.27 5.70
C GLU A 44 13.29 -9.20 6.74
N GLN A 45 14.63 -9.18 6.88
CA GLN A 45 15.35 -10.04 7.82
C GLN A 45 15.26 -9.53 9.26
N SER A 46 15.39 -8.21 9.45
CA SER A 46 15.51 -7.56 10.75
C SER A 46 14.67 -6.26 10.79
N PRO A 47 13.33 -6.36 10.78
CA PRO A 47 12.43 -5.19 10.69
C PRO A 47 12.53 -4.24 11.90
N ASP A 48 12.81 -4.79 13.07
CA ASP A 48 12.90 -4.04 14.34
C ASP A 48 14.33 -3.57 14.67
N ALA A 49 15.33 -3.85 13.81
CA ALA A 49 16.70 -3.45 14.07
C ALA A 49 16.81 -1.90 14.12
N PRO A 50 17.59 -1.32 15.05
CA PRO A 50 17.72 0.13 15.19
C PRO A 50 18.12 0.84 13.89
N ALA A 51 18.98 0.21 13.08
CA ALA A 51 19.40 0.74 11.78
C ALA A 51 18.25 0.74 10.74
N THR A 52 17.46 -0.33 10.69
CA THR A 52 16.26 -0.44 9.84
C THR A 52 15.25 0.64 10.19
N LEU A 53 14.95 0.78 11.48
CA LEU A 53 13.99 1.77 11.96
C LEU A 53 14.49 3.21 11.69
N ALA A 54 15.78 3.49 11.91
CA ALA A 54 16.37 4.79 11.59
C ALA A 54 16.26 5.14 10.09
N LEU A 55 16.51 4.17 9.20
CA LEU A 55 16.33 4.35 7.76
C LEU A 55 14.87 4.65 7.40
N LEU A 56 13.92 3.91 7.98
CA LEU A 56 12.49 4.10 7.74
C LEU A 56 11.99 5.45 8.27
N ASP A 57 12.42 5.87 9.46
CA ASP A 57 12.10 7.19 10.01
C ASP A 57 12.59 8.31 9.08
N ALA A 58 13.83 8.20 8.59
CA ALA A 58 14.39 9.17 7.66
C ALA A 58 13.66 9.19 6.32
N ALA A 59 13.29 8.01 5.79
CA ALA A 59 12.52 7.90 4.56
C ALA A 59 11.09 8.45 4.71
N TYR A 60 10.44 8.18 5.85
CA TYR A 60 9.11 8.70 6.17
C TYR A 60 9.10 10.22 6.26
N ALA A 61 10.15 10.81 6.84
CA ALA A 61 10.32 12.26 6.98
C ALA A 61 10.72 12.98 5.68
N ALA A 62 11.13 12.24 4.63
CA ALA A 62 11.57 12.81 3.35
C ALA A 62 10.79 12.22 2.15
N PRO A 63 9.45 12.32 2.12
CA PRO A 63 8.68 11.79 1.01
C PRO A 63 8.93 12.63 -0.25
N ARG A 64 9.13 11.95 -1.40
CA ARG A 64 9.31 12.56 -2.72
C ARG A 64 8.19 12.15 -3.68
N ALA A 65 7.87 10.87 -3.74
CA ALA A 65 6.92 10.34 -4.70
C ALA A 65 5.46 10.61 -4.32
N ARG A 66 4.60 10.68 -5.34
CA ARG A 66 3.18 10.33 -5.21
C ARG A 66 3.04 8.81 -5.35
N VAL A 67 2.23 8.21 -4.49
CA VAL A 67 1.97 6.76 -4.47
C VAL A 67 0.61 6.48 -5.09
N VAL A 68 0.58 5.65 -6.12
CA VAL A 68 -0.63 5.28 -6.87
C VAL A 68 -0.87 3.78 -6.71
N GLY A 69 -2.01 3.43 -6.11
CA GLY A 69 -2.45 2.06 -5.94
C GLY A 69 -3.42 1.64 -7.04
N LEU A 70 -3.23 0.46 -7.62
CA LEU A 70 -4.13 -0.17 -8.58
C LEU A 70 -4.77 -1.38 -7.91
N THR A 71 -6.09 -1.40 -7.92
CA THR A 71 -6.88 -2.51 -7.35
C THR A 71 -8.09 -2.83 -8.22
N GLY A 72 -8.75 -3.96 -7.95
CA GLY A 72 -9.83 -4.49 -8.78
C GLY A 72 -9.72 -6.01 -8.95
N PRO A 73 -10.79 -6.68 -9.43
CA PRO A 73 -10.89 -8.13 -9.44
C PRO A 73 -9.77 -8.81 -10.25
N PRO A 74 -9.55 -10.13 -10.07
CA PRO A 74 -8.54 -10.85 -10.81
C PRO A 74 -8.91 -10.87 -12.29
N GLY A 75 -7.93 -10.79 -13.19
CA GLY A 75 -8.17 -10.83 -14.63
C GLY A 75 -8.72 -9.53 -15.25
N VAL A 76 -8.95 -8.47 -14.46
CA VAL A 76 -9.36 -7.15 -14.98
C VAL A 76 -8.30 -6.49 -15.84
N GLY A 77 -7.05 -6.94 -15.77
CA GLY A 77 -5.93 -6.42 -16.58
C GLY A 77 -5.08 -5.37 -15.87
N LYS A 78 -5.03 -5.38 -14.54
CA LYS A 78 -4.22 -4.46 -13.71
C LYS A 78 -2.75 -4.46 -14.10
N SER A 79 -2.10 -5.62 -14.17
CA SER A 79 -0.66 -5.69 -14.47
C SER A 79 -0.32 -5.24 -15.89
N THR A 80 -1.21 -5.51 -16.85
CA THR A 80 -1.07 -5.00 -18.22
C THR A 80 -1.21 -3.48 -18.26
N LEU A 81 -2.17 -2.92 -17.52
CA LEU A 81 -2.33 -1.48 -17.37
C LEU A 81 -1.14 -0.84 -16.63
N LEU A 82 -0.64 -1.49 -15.58
CA LEU A 82 0.55 -1.07 -14.83
C LEU A 82 1.76 -0.96 -15.75
N GLY A 83 1.98 -1.94 -16.64
CA GLY A 83 3.03 -1.88 -17.66
C GLY A 83 2.91 -0.66 -18.59
N ARG A 84 1.69 -0.27 -18.98
CA ARG A 84 1.45 0.94 -19.77
C ARG A 84 1.70 2.22 -18.99
N LEU A 85 1.30 2.28 -17.72
CA LEU A 85 1.59 3.41 -16.84
C LEU A 85 3.09 3.58 -16.63
N ILE A 86 3.84 2.49 -16.42
CA ILE A 86 5.30 2.52 -16.32
C ILE A 86 5.89 3.13 -17.59
N ALA A 87 5.53 2.63 -18.77
CA ALA A 87 6.01 3.17 -20.04
C ALA A 87 5.69 4.66 -20.20
N GLY A 88 4.46 5.07 -19.87
CA GLY A 88 4.03 6.48 -19.94
C GLY A 88 4.82 7.40 -18.99
N TYR A 89 5.04 6.99 -17.74
CA TYR A 89 5.82 7.78 -16.78
C TYR A 89 7.31 7.84 -17.15
N ARG A 90 7.88 6.75 -17.68
CA ARG A 90 9.26 6.73 -18.17
C ARG A 90 9.46 7.59 -19.41
N ALA A 91 8.48 7.65 -20.32
CA ALA A 91 8.50 8.57 -21.46
C ALA A 91 8.54 10.05 -21.01
N ARG A 92 8.08 10.35 -19.78
CA ARG A 92 8.19 11.66 -19.13
C ARG A 92 9.43 11.81 -18.24
N ALA A 93 10.41 10.92 -18.40
CA ALA A 93 11.66 10.85 -17.64
C ALA A 93 11.53 10.68 -16.12
N LEU A 94 10.34 10.30 -15.61
CA LEU A 94 10.10 10.13 -14.18
C LEU A 94 10.62 8.78 -13.67
N THR A 95 11.27 8.78 -12.50
CA THR A 95 11.75 7.55 -11.86
C THR A 95 10.64 6.85 -11.08
N LEU A 96 10.61 5.51 -11.12
CA LEU A 96 9.52 4.67 -10.65
C LEU A 96 9.98 3.60 -9.66
N GLY A 97 9.34 3.56 -8.49
CA GLY A 97 9.26 2.36 -7.66
C GLY A 97 7.97 1.59 -7.97
N VAL A 98 8.04 0.28 -8.12
CA VAL A 98 6.88 -0.57 -8.41
C VAL A 98 6.81 -1.70 -7.39
N ILE A 99 5.67 -1.82 -6.71
CA ILE A 99 5.39 -2.87 -5.74
C ILE A 99 4.22 -3.71 -6.26
N ALA A 100 4.51 -4.93 -6.70
CA ALA A 100 3.49 -5.90 -7.08
C ALA A 100 3.22 -6.82 -5.89
N VAL A 101 2.00 -6.82 -5.38
CA VAL A 101 1.57 -7.72 -4.30
C VAL A 101 0.84 -8.89 -4.93
N ASP A 102 1.43 -10.08 -4.82
CA ASP A 102 0.99 -11.35 -5.42
C ASP A 102 0.43 -12.29 -4.34
N PRO A 103 -0.49 -13.23 -4.66
CA PRO A 103 -0.96 -14.19 -3.66
C PRO A 103 0.22 -15.04 -3.14
N SER A 104 0.18 -15.43 -1.86
CA SER A 104 1.22 -16.29 -1.29
C SER A 104 1.18 -17.70 -1.88
N SER A 105 2.36 -18.23 -2.19
CA SER A 105 2.58 -19.64 -2.52
C SER A 105 2.34 -20.50 -1.28
N LYS A 106 1.38 -21.43 -1.36
CA LYS A 106 1.13 -22.44 -0.30
C LYS A 106 2.33 -23.35 -0.02
N ARG A 107 3.29 -23.46 -0.96
CA ARG A 107 4.43 -24.38 -0.87
C ARG A 107 5.71 -23.72 -0.35
N SER A 108 5.94 -22.45 -0.69
CA SER A 108 7.18 -21.73 -0.35
C SER A 108 6.97 -20.55 0.59
N GLY A 109 5.72 -20.16 0.88
CA GLY A 109 5.40 -18.97 1.69
C GLY A 109 5.88 -17.63 1.09
N GLY A 110 6.40 -17.64 -0.14
CA GLY A 110 6.81 -16.46 -0.91
C GLY A 110 5.79 -16.07 -1.96
N ALA A 111 6.05 -14.98 -2.68
CA ALA A 111 5.18 -14.53 -3.78
C ALA A 111 5.15 -15.64 -4.83
N LEU A 112 3.95 -15.98 -5.33
CA LEU A 112 3.85 -16.75 -6.55
C LEU A 112 4.58 -15.94 -7.63
N LEU A 113 5.76 -16.41 -8.05
CA LEU A 113 6.72 -15.78 -9.00
C LEU A 113 6.13 -15.31 -10.35
N GLY A 114 4.82 -15.36 -10.54
CA GLY A 114 4.10 -15.21 -11.80
C GLY A 114 4.10 -13.79 -12.39
N ASP A 115 4.15 -12.73 -11.59
CA ASP A 115 3.88 -11.38 -12.12
C ASP A 115 5.13 -10.56 -12.49
N ARG A 116 6.34 -10.95 -12.03
CA ARG A 116 7.59 -10.42 -12.63
C ARG A 116 7.73 -10.76 -14.11
N VAL A 117 7.14 -11.88 -14.54
CA VAL A 117 7.13 -12.30 -15.95
C VAL A 117 6.16 -11.45 -16.78
N ARG A 118 5.15 -10.84 -16.15
CA ARG A 118 4.13 -10.01 -16.85
C ARG A 118 4.55 -8.55 -16.99
N LEU A 119 5.29 -8.01 -16.03
CA LEU A 119 5.86 -6.66 -16.09
C LEU A 119 7.20 -6.71 -16.84
N ALA A 120 7.13 -6.76 -18.17
CA ALA A 120 8.30 -6.65 -19.05
C ALA A 120 8.93 -5.25 -18.91
N THR A 121 9.82 -5.10 -17.93
CA THR A 121 10.64 -3.90 -17.73
C THR A 121 12.07 -4.22 -18.15
N ASP A 122 12.77 -3.23 -18.72
CA ASP A 122 14.20 -3.38 -18.99
C ASP A 122 14.96 -3.43 -17.65
N PRO A 123 15.64 -4.56 -17.33
CA PRO A 123 16.42 -4.66 -16.09
C PRO A 123 17.49 -3.56 -15.97
N GLN A 124 17.99 -3.06 -17.11
CA GLN A 124 19.02 -2.03 -17.19
C GLN A 124 18.47 -0.60 -17.04
N ASP A 125 17.15 -0.37 -17.11
CA ASP A 125 16.59 0.97 -16.91
C ASP A 125 16.77 1.39 -15.45
N ALA A 126 17.82 2.15 -15.15
CA ALA A 126 18.15 2.65 -13.82
C ALA A 126 17.01 3.47 -13.17
N GLY A 127 16.06 3.97 -13.97
CA GLY A 127 14.90 4.73 -13.49
C GLY A 127 13.73 3.88 -13.00
N ILE A 128 13.78 2.54 -13.08
CA ILE A 128 12.71 1.66 -12.59
C ILE A 128 13.25 0.64 -11.58
N PHE A 129 12.57 0.51 -10.43
CA PHE A 129 12.79 -0.61 -9.52
C PHE A 129 11.50 -1.35 -9.24
N VAL A 130 11.48 -2.67 -9.50
CA VAL A 130 10.31 -3.52 -9.28
C VAL A 130 10.58 -4.48 -8.12
N ARG A 131 9.67 -4.50 -7.14
CA ARG A 131 9.64 -5.48 -6.05
C ARG A 131 8.33 -6.24 -6.09
N SER A 132 8.42 -7.57 -6.10
CA SER A 132 7.25 -8.44 -5.87
C SER A 132 7.20 -8.86 -4.42
N MET A 133 6.01 -8.86 -3.84
CA MET A 133 5.73 -9.16 -2.43
C MET A 133 4.59 -10.16 -2.32
N ALA A 134 4.59 -10.98 -1.28
CA ALA A 134 3.64 -12.09 -1.13
C ALA A 134 2.51 -11.72 -0.17
N ALA A 135 1.24 -11.86 -0.56
CA ALA A 135 0.03 -11.77 0.26
C ALA A 135 0.04 -12.80 1.42
N ARG A 136 0.91 -12.66 2.42
CA ARG A 136 1.04 -13.60 3.56
C ARG A 136 -0.16 -13.51 4.50
N ASP A 137 -0.38 -14.57 5.27
CA ASP A 137 -1.47 -14.68 6.25
C ASP A 137 -1.56 -13.42 7.13
N ARG A 138 -2.79 -12.92 7.27
CA ARG A 138 -3.21 -11.61 7.84
C ARG A 138 -2.80 -11.30 9.29
N LEU A 139 -1.87 -12.03 9.89
CA LEU A 139 -1.30 -11.70 11.19
C LEU A 139 -0.04 -10.84 11.00
N GLY A 140 -0.24 -9.55 10.69
CA GLY A 140 0.76 -8.47 10.85
C GLY A 140 2.11 -8.65 10.18
N GLY A 141 2.21 -9.41 9.08
CA GLY A 141 3.50 -9.70 8.43
C GLY A 141 3.73 -8.94 7.12
N LEU A 142 2.70 -8.78 6.29
CA LEU A 142 2.88 -8.25 4.94
C LEU A 142 2.52 -6.78 4.78
N ALA A 143 1.43 -6.32 5.40
CA ALA A 143 1.04 -4.92 5.39
C ALA A 143 2.23 -4.04 5.84
N ASP A 144 3.02 -4.55 6.79
CA ASP A 144 4.19 -3.90 7.36
C ASP A 144 5.35 -3.81 6.37
N VAL A 145 5.75 -4.92 5.75
CA VAL A 145 6.86 -4.89 4.77
C VAL A 145 6.47 -4.09 3.53
N THR A 146 5.20 -4.17 3.10
CA THR A 146 4.69 -3.42 1.94
C THR A 146 4.68 -1.92 2.23
N MET A 147 4.19 -1.51 3.41
CA MET A 147 4.26 -0.11 3.86
C MET A 147 5.71 0.37 3.96
N ALA A 148 6.60 -0.43 4.53
CA ALA A 148 7.97 -0.02 4.74
C ALA A 148 8.75 0.07 3.41
N ALA A 149 8.52 -0.87 2.49
CA ALA A 149 9.03 -0.80 1.12
C ALA A 149 8.47 0.42 0.37
N MET A 150 7.17 0.69 0.49
CA MET A 150 6.52 1.87 -0.08
C MET A 150 7.15 3.15 0.47
N VAL A 151 7.32 3.27 1.79
CA VAL A 151 7.92 4.44 2.45
C VAL A 151 9.33 4.69 1.93
N LEU A 152 10.15 3.63 1.83
CA LEU A 152 11.51 3.74 1.32
C LEU A 152 11.53 4.15 -0.17
N MET A 153 10.72 3.51 -1.02
CA MET A 153 10.61 3.88 -2.43
C MET A 153 10.06 5.31 -2.62
N ARG A 154 9.11 5.72 -1.79
CA ARG A 154 8.52 7.06 -1.80
C ARG A 154 9.56 8.13 -1.51
N ALA A 155 10.59 7.84 -0.72
CA ALA A 155 11.69 8.78 -0.50
C ALA A 155 12.69 8.85 -1.67
N LEU A 156 12.74 7.83 -2.52
CA LEU A 156 13.79 7.65 -3.52
C LEU A 156 13.35 8.03 -4.94
N TYR A 157 12.11 7.73 -5.33
CA TYR A 157 11.58 7.87 -6.69
C TYR A 157 10.62 9.05 -6.85
N ASP A 158 10.24 9.37 -8.09
CA ASP A 158 9.24 10.42 -8.40
C ASP A 158 7.80 9.90 -8.33
N ARG A 159 7.62 8.61 -8.59
CA ARG A 159 6.33 7.90 -8.55
C ARG A 159 6.53 6.52 -7.94
N VAL A 160 5.57 6.09 -7.12
CA VAL A 160 5.48 4.70 -6.64
C VAL A 160 4.15 4.12 -7.12
N LEU A 161 4.20 2.98 -7.80
CA LEU A 161 3.03 2.26 -8.26
C LEU A 161 2.87 0.98 -7.45
N ILE A 162 1.68 0.73 -6.90
CA ILE A 162 1.37 -0.47 -6.13
C ILE A 162 0.24 -1.21 -6.84
N GLU A 163 0.38 -2.51 -7.08
CA GLU A 163 -0.71 -3.35 -7.59
C GLU A 163 -1.04 -4.44 -6.57
N THR A 164 -2.33 -4.71 -6.37
CA THR A 164 -2.81 -5.79 -5.50
C THR A 164 -3.26 -7.03 -6.28
N VAL A 165 -3.37 -8.16 -5.58
CA VAL A 165 -3.79 -9.46 -6.14
C VAL A 165 -5.23 -9.43 -6.71
N GLY A 166 -6.08 -8.52 -6.23
CA GLY A 166 -7.49 -8.45 -6.64
C GLY A 166 -8.39 -9.56 -6.09
N VAL A 167 -7.99 -10.25 -5.01
CA VAL A 167 -8.88 -11.14 -4.25
C VAL A 167 -8.95 -10.71 -2.78
N GLY A 168 -10.18 -10.51 -2.28
CA GLY A 168 -10.48 -10.49 -0.84
C GLY A 168 -10.65 -9.10 -0.22
N GLN A 169 -9.87 -8.82 0.83
CA GLN A 169 -9.84 -7.51 1.53
C GLN A 169 -8.55 -6.74 1.22
N SER A 170 -7.73 -7.25 0.30
CA SER A 170 -6.48 -6.61 -0.12
C SER A 170 -6.76 -5.30 -0.86
N GLU A 171 -7.98 -5.16 -1.37
CA GLU A 171 -8.56 -3.99 -2.00
C GLU A 171 -8.68 -2.82 -1.02
N THR A 172 -8.96 -3.10 0.25
CA THR A 172 -9.00 -2.08 1.31
C THR A 172 -7.59 -1.72 1.78
N ASP A 173 -6.67 -2.69 1.76
CA ASP A 173 -5.29 -2.49 2.22
C ASP A 173 -4.51 -1.49 1.35
N VAL A 174 -4.76 -1.45 0.03
CA VAL A 174 -4.08 -0.48 -0.86
C VAL A 174 -4.42 0.98 -0.50
N ALA A 175 -5.62 1.22 0.04
CA ALA A 175 -6.04 2.55 0.46
C ALA A 175 -5.24 3.07 1.66
N GLY A 176 -4.71 2.15 2.48
CA GLY A 176 -3.80 2.47 3.58
C GLY A 176 -2.39 2.83 3.12
N ALA A 177 -1.99 2.47 1.90
CA ALA A 177 -0.62 2.62 1.41
C ALA A 177 -0.47 3.63 0.26
N ALA A 178 -1.55 3.98 -0.44
CA ALA A 178 -1.51 4.84 -1.63
C ALA A 178 -2.09 6.24 -1.38
N ASP A 179 -1.52 7.25 -2.04
CA ASP A 179 -2.08 8.60 -2.05
C ASP A 179 -3.29 8.68 -3.00
N THR A 180 -3.23 7.97 -4.13
CA THR A 180 -4.31 7.87 -5.12
C THR A 180 -4.59 6.40 -5.41
N VAL A 181 -5.86 6.00 -5.36
CA VAL A 181 -6.31 4.63 -5.64
C VAL A 181 -7.10 4.63 -6.94
N VAL A 182 -6.63 3.82 -7.89
CA VAL A 182 -7.25 3.52 -9.16
C VAL A 182 -7.97 2.17 -9.05
N PHE A 183 -9.29 2.18 -9.14
CA PHE A 183 -10.09 0.96 -9.16
C PHE A 183 -10.39 0.53 -10.60
N CYS A 184 -9.91 -0.64 -10.95
CA CYS A 184 -10.06 -1.24 -12.27
C CYS A 184 -11.32 -2.10 -12.28
N VAL A 185 -12.19 -1.86 -13.27
CA VAL A 185 -13.44 -2.57 -13.50
C VAL A 185 -13.39 -3.26 -14.86
N GLN A 186 -13.70 -4.55 -14.91
CA GLN A 186 -13.77 -5.28 -16.18
C GLN A 186 -15.17 -5.18 -16.80
N PRO A 187 -15.28 -4.96 -18.12
CA PRO A 187 -16.55 -4.99 -18.82
C PRO A 187 -17.28 -6.32 -18.63
N ALA A 188 -18.61 -6.28 -18.56
CA ALA A 188 -19.49 -7.45 -18.60
C ALA A 188 -19.29 -8.54 -17.53
N SER A 189 -18.69 -8.21 -16.38
CA SER A 189 -18.45 -9.21 -15.30
C SER A 189 -19.59 -9.40 -14.31
N GLY A 190 -20.53 -8.46 -14.19
CA GLY A 190 -21.55 -8.48 -13.12
C GLY A 190 -20.99 -8.22 -11.70
N ASP A 191 -19.75 -8.63 -11.45
CA ASP A 191 -19.01 -8.48 -10.19
C ASP A 191 -18.75 -7.02 -9.82
N ALA A 192 -18.57 -6.14 -10.81
CA ALA A 192 -18.26 -4.73 -10.60
C ALA A 192 -19.24 -4.02 -9.65
N LEU A 193 -20.54 -4.27 -9.84
CA LEU A 193 -21.60 -3.72 -8.99
C LEU A 193 -21.63 -4.39 -7.61
N GLN A 194 -21.24 -5.66 -7.51
CA GLN A 194 -21.17 -6.37 -6.22
C GLN A 194 -20.00 -5.89 -5.37
N PHE A 195 -18.83 -5.67 -5.96
CA PHE A 195 -17.68 -5.08 -5.27
C PHE A 195 -18.00 -3.68 -4.73
N MET A 196 -18.68 -2.85 -5.51
CA MET A 196 -19.14 -1.54 -5.04
C MET A 196 -20.10 -1.65 -3.84
N LYS A 197 -21.03 -2.61 -3.85
CA LYS A 197 -21.95 -2.88 -2.74
C LYS A 197 -21.27 -3.43 -1.48
N ALA A 198 -20.05 -3.95 -1.59
CA ALA A 198 -19.27 -4.48 -0.48
C ALA A 198 -18.45 -3.42 0.29
N GLY A 199 -18.74 -2.13 0.09
CA GLY A 199 -18.02 -1.02 0.74
C GLY A 199 -16.78 -0.53 -0.02
N ILE A 200 -16.49 -1.09 -1.20
CA ILE A 200 -15.36 -0.62 -2.04
C ILE A 200 -15.70 0.72 -2.72
N ILE A 201 -16.98 1.11 -2.80
CA ILE A 201 -17.38 2.35 -3.48
C ILE A 201 -16.79 3.63 -2.86
N GLU A 202 -16.43 3.59 -1.58
CA GLU A 202 -15.85 4.72 -0.85
C GLU A 202 -14.32 4.83 -1.04
N ILE A 203 -13.69 3.83 -1.66
CA ILE A 203 -12.24 3.69 -1.74
C ILE A 203 -11.60 4.38 -2.98
N PRO A 204 -12.16 4.31 -4.20
CA PRO A 204 -11.46 4.81 -5.38
C PRO A 204 -11.55 6.33 -5.53
N HIS A 205 -10.41 6.89 -5.93
CA HIS A 205 -10.28 8.28 -6.35
C HIS A 205 -10.44 8.40 -7.87
N VAL A 206 -9.98 7.37 -8.58
CA VAL A 206 -10.16 7.22 -10.02
C VAL A 206 -10.72 5.83 -10.27
N SER A 207 -11.80 5.76 -11.03
CA SER A 207 -12.40 4.50 -11.46
C SER A 207 -12.18 4.30 -12.95
N VAL A 208 -11.73 3.11 -13.35
CA VAL A 208 -11.37 2.85 -14.73
C VAL A 208 -12.00 1.56 -15.24
N VAL A 209 -12.77 1.65 -16.31
CA VAL A 209 -13.22 0.49 -17.07
C VAL A 209 -12.10 0.04 -17.99
N THR A 210 -11.49 -1.10 -17.69
CA THR A 210 -10.41 -1.66 -18.51
C THR A 210 -10.98 -2.31 -19.78
N LYS A 211 -10.08 -2.76 -20.68
CA LYS A 211 -10.44 -3.47 -21.92
C LYS A 211 -11.46 -2.67 -22.78
N ALA A 212 -11.27 -1.35 -22.87
CA ALA A 212 -12.14 -0.46 -23.63
C ALA A 212 -12.28 -0.83 -25.12
N ASP A 213 -11.30 -1.58 -25.64
CA ASP A 213 -11.31 -2.21 -26.97
C ASP A 213 -12.46 -3.21 -27.17
N MET A 214 -13.14 -3.68 -26.11
CA MET A 214 -14.34 -4.51 -26.23
C MET A 214 -15.55 -3.77 -26.81
N GLY A 215 -15.51 -2.44 -26.94
CA GLY A 215 -16.57 -1.66 -27.59
C GLY A 215 -17.83 -1.50 -26.74
N ALA A 216 -18.98 -1.99 -27.23
CA ALA A 216 -20.27 -1.74 -26.60
C ALA A 216 -20.40 -2.25 -25.15
N PRO A 217 -19.90 -3.45 -24.78
CA PRO A 217 -19.80 -3.88 -23.37
C PRO A 217 -19.07 -2.88 -22.47
N ALA A 218 -17.90 -2.38 -22.88
CA ALA A 218 -17.12 -1.43 -22.09
C ALA A 218 -17.86 -0.09 -21.92
N ARG A 219 -18.51 0.41 -22.98
CA ARG A 219 -19.31 1.63 -22.93
C ARG A 219 -20.51 1.51 -21.98
N ARG A 220 -21.19 0.36 -21.96
CA ARG A 220 -22.29 0.09 -21.01
C ARG A 220 -21.77 0.10 -19.57
N THR A 221 -20.72 -0.66 -19.29
CA THR A 221 -20.12 -0.69 -17.95
C THR A 221 -19.62 0.68 -17.48
N LEU A 222 -19.09 1.51 -18.39
CA LEU A 222 -18.72 2.89 -18.07
C LEU A 222 -19.93 3.74 -17.66
N GLY A 223 -21.05 3.60 -18.36
CA GLY A 223 -22.31 4.26 -18.01
C GLY A 223 -22.85 3.80 -16.65
N ASP A 224 -22.89 2.48 -16.43
CA ASP A 224 -23.34 1.88 -15.17
C ASP A 224 -22.49 2.34 -13.97
N LEU A 225 -21.17 2.39 -14.15
CA LEU A 225 -20.23 2.83 -13.12
C LEU A 225 -20.39 4.31 -12.78
N LYS A 226 -20.55 5.17 -13.79
CA LYS A 226 -20.85 6.59 -13.60
C LYS A 226 -22.15 6.80 -12.83
N ALA A 227 -23.21 6.07 -13.20
CA ALA A 227 -24.50 6.16 -12.53
C ALA A 227 -24.41 5.69 -11.07
N ALA A 228 -23.73 4.57 -10.80
CA ALA A 228 -23.56 4.05 -9.45
C ALA A 228 -22.77 5.00 -8.55
N LEU A 229 -21.68 5.59 -9.04
CA LEU A 229 -20.87 6.55 -8.27
C LEU A 229 -21.61 7.88 -8.04
N ALA A 230 -22.42 8.34 -8.99
CA ALA A 230 -23.26 9.51 -8.80
C ALA A 230 -24.32 9.30 -7.70
N LEU A 231 -24.86 8.08 -7.57
CA LEU A 231 -25.80 7.73 -6.50
C LEU A 231 -25.14 7.54 -5.14
N ALA A 232 -23.89 7.09 -5.11
CA ALA A 232 -23.13 6.89 -3.89
C ALA A 232 -22.40 8.13 -3.39
N ALA A 233 -22.34 9.20 -4.20
CA ALA A 233 -21.77 10.46 -3.78
C ALA A 233 -22.54 10.99 -2.56
N PRO A 234 -21.86 11.26 -1.43
CA PRO A 234 -22.54 11.75 -0.23
C PRO A 234 -23.22 13.09 -0.54
N ALA A 235 -24.46 13.26 -0.06
CA ALA A 235 -25.23 14.49 -0.24
C ALA A 235 -24.52 15.74 0.33
N ALA A 236 -23.63 15.53 1.30
CA ALA A 236 -22.63 16.50 1.74
C ALA A 236 -21.32 15.73 2.01
N ALA A 237 -20.31 15.95 1.16
CA ALA A 237 -18.96 15.53 1.49
C ALA A 237 -18.47 16.33 2.71
N PRO A 238 -17.65 15.76 3.61
CA PRO A 238 -16.91 16.53 4.59
C PRO A 238 -16.21 17.72 3.90
N GLU A 239 -16.08 18.88 4.57
CA GLU A 239 -15.42 20.06 3.99
C GLU A 239 -14.01 19.73 3.45
N ASP A 240 -13.36 18.77 4.10
CA ASP A 240 -12.07 18.17 3.79
C ASP A 240 -11.98 17.54 2.40
N GLU A 241 -13.11 17.01 1.90
CA GLU A 241 -13.27 16.26 0.65
C GLU A 241 -14.03 17.05 -0.42
N ALA A 242 -14.45 18.28 -0.10
CA ALA A 242 -15.12 19.15 -1.03
C ALA A 242 -14.26 19.40 -2.29
N GLY A 243 -14.84 19.11 -3.45
CA GLY A 243 -14.19 19.27 -4.75
C GLY A 243 -13.16 18.20 -5.10
N GLU A 244 -13.07 17.09 -4.36
CA GLU A 244 -12.22 15.95 -4.72
C GLU A 244 -12.57 15.42 -6.13
N PRO A 245 -11.60 15.33 -7.06
CA PRO A 245 -11.83 14.74 -8.38
C PRO A 245 -12.17 13.25 -8.27
N ARG A 246 -13.31 12.83 -8.84
CA ARG A 246 -13.75 11.43 -8.93
C ARG A 246 -13.96 10.99 -10.37
N ASP A 247 -12.86 10.89 -11.10
CA ASP A 247 -12.85 10.59 -12.53
C ASP A 247 -13.28 9.14 -12.81
N VAL A 248 -14.14 8.96 -13.82
CA VAL A 248 -14.57 7.64 -14.33
C VAL A 248 -14.25 7.53 -15.81
N LEU A 249 -13.28 6.71 -16.13
CA LEU A 249 -12.66 6.62 -17.46
C LEU A 249 -12.76 5.21 -18.05
N ALA A 250 -12.46 5.07 -19.34
CA ALA A 250 -12.27 3.79 -19.99
C ALA A 250 -10.87 3.72 -20.60
N VAL A 251 -10.19 2.59 -20.42
CA VAL A 251 -8.82 2.37 -20.93
C VAL A 251 -8.69 1.03 -21.63
N SER A 252 -7.88 1.00 -22.67
CA SER A 252 -7.44 -0.23 -23.32
C SER A 252 -5.93 -0.34 -23.18
N ALA A 253 -5.46 -1.22 -22.30
CA ALA A 253 -4.03 -1.49 -22.17
C ALA A 253 -3.46 -2.14 -23.45
N THR A 254 -4.27 -2.84 -24.23
CA THR A 254 -3.86 -3.44 -25.51
C THR A 254 -3.53 -2.37 -26.53
N THR A 255 -4.43 -1.42 -26.75
CA THR A 255 -4.28 -0.38 -27.79
C THR A 255 -3.56 0.88 -27.29
N GLY A 256 -3.47 1.09 -25.97
CA GLY A 256 -2.97 2.31 -25.36
C GLY A 256 -4.01 3.42 -25.20
N ALA A 257 -5.23 3.25 -25.75
CA ALA A 257 -6.28 4.25 -25.67
C ALA A 257 -6.67 4.56 -24.22
N GLY A 258 -6.78 5.85 -23.89
CA GLY A 258 -7.17 6.36 -22.57
C GLY A 258 -6.09 6.31 -21.49
N VAL A 259 -4.89 5.78 -21.78
CA VAL A 259 -3.80 5.70 -20.77
C VAL A 259 -3.33 7.10 -20.37
N ASP A 260 -3.16 8.02 -21.32
CA ASP A 260 -2.78 9.40 -21.01
C ASP A 260 -3.86 10.14 -20.20
N ASP A 261 -5.14 9.90 -20.52
CA ASP A 261 -6.27 10.47 -19.76
C ASP A 261 -6.30 9.96 -18.32
N LEU A 262 -6.03 8.66 -18.12
CA LEU A 262 -5.90 8.06 -16.79
C LEU A 262 -4.73 8.68 -16.01
N MET A 263 -3.58 8.86 -16.64
CA MET A 263 -2.45 9.54 -16.00
C MET A 263 -2.82 10.97 -15.64
N ALA A 264 -3.48 11.71 -16.52
CA ALA A 264 -3.94 13.08 -16.25
C ALA A 264 -4.93 13.12 -15.08
N ALA A 265 -5.84 12.15 -14.96
CA ALA A 265 -6.76 12.04 -13.82
C ALA A 265 -6.02 11.78 -12.49
N VAL A 266 -5.04 10.88 -12.51
CA VAL A 266 -4.18 10.62 -11.35
C VAL A 266 -3.42 11.88 -10.94
N GLU A 267 -2.89 12.64 -11.91
CA GLU A 267 -2.20 13.90 -11.62
C GLU A 267 -3.15 14.97 -11.08
N ARG A 268 -4.36 15.13 -11.64
CA ARG A 268 -5.37 16.05 -11.10
C ARG A 268 -5.72 15.75 -9.64
N HIS A 269 -5.94 14.49 -9.30
CA HIS A 269 -6.19 14.11 -7.91
C HIS A 269 -4.96 14.36 -7.01
N GLY A 270 -3.76 14.09 -7.53
CA GLY A 270 -2.51 14.40 -6.83
C GLY A 270 -2.29 15.89 -6.59
N ASP A 271 -2.71 16.74 -7.53
CA ASP A 271 -2.65 18.20 -7.40
C ASP A 271 -3.68 18.70 -6.37
N TRP A 272 -4.91 18.17 -6.41
CA TRP A 272 -5.93 18.44 -5.39
C TRP A 272 -5.46 18.05 -3.98
N LEU A 273 -4.75 16.92 -3.83
CA LEU A 273 -4.15 16.51 -2.55
C LEU A 273 -3.03 17.43 -2.08
N ASN A 274 -2.27 18.01 -3.01
CA ASN A 274 -1.18 18.93 -2.70
C ASN A 274 -1.68 20.32 -2.29
N GLU A 275 -2.92 20.68 -2.62
CA GLU A 275 -3.54 21.90 -2.15
C GLU A 275 -3.79 21.83 -0.63
N GLY A 276 -3.32 22.86 0.08
CA GLY A 276 -3.43 22.95 1.52
C GLY A 276 -2.62 21.84 2.23
N ARG A 277 -3.26 21.15 3.18
CA ARG A 277 -2.64 20.06 3.99
C ARG A 277 -3.33 18.71 3.78
N ARG A 278 -4.04 18.53 2.67
CA ARG A 278 -4.85 17.32 2.42
C ARG A 278 -3.98 16.07 2.36
N LEU A 279 -2.88 16.10 1.59
CA LEU A 279 -1.93 14.98 1.49
C LEU A 279 -1.32 14.62 2.84
N ASP A 280 -0.88 15.61 3.62
CA ASP A 280 -0.30 15.40 4.95
C ASP A 280 -1.31 14.74 5.91
N ARG A 281 -2.55 15.26 5.95
CA ARG A 281 -3.63 14.69 6.77
C ARG A 281 -3.94 13.25 6.37
N ARG A 282 -4.07 12.99 5.08
CA ARG A 282 -4.30 11.64 4.54
C ARG A 282 -3.18 10.69 4.95
N ARG A 283 -1.92 11.04 4.67
CA ARG A 283 -0.76 10.19 5.01
C ARG A 283 -0.63 9.96 6.51
N ARG A 284 -0.96 10.96 7.33
CA ARG A 284 -1.02 10.81 8.78
C ARG A 284 -2.12 9.83 9.22
N ALA A 285 -3.33 9.97 8.70
CA ALA A 285 -4.43 9.06 9.00
C ALA A 285 -4.09 7.62 8.60
N GLN A 286 -3.48 7.43 7.42
CA GLN A 286 -2.96 6.15 6.96
C GLN A 286 -1.91 5.57 7.92
N ALA A 287 -0.93 6.38 8.34
CA ALA A 287 0.11 5.96 9.27
C ALA A 287 -0.45 5.59 10.66
N GLU A 288 -1.42 6.36 11.16
CA GLU A 288 -2.10 6.07 12.43
C GLU A 288 -2.92 4.78 12.36
N ALA A 289 -3.65 4.57 11.26
CA ALA A 289 -4.41 3.34 11.03
C ALA A 289 -3.47 2.12 10.93
N TRP A 290 -2.37 2.24 10.18
CA TRP A 290 -1.34 1.22 10.08
C TRP A 290 -0.73 0.90 11.45
N LEU A 291 -0.30 1.91 12.22
CA LEU A 291 0.28 1.71 13.55
C LEU A 291 -0.68 0.97 14.49
N ARG A 292 -1.96 1.35 14.51
CA ARG A 292 -3.00 0.66 15.29
C ARG A 292 -3.16 -0.80 14.86
N GLN A 293 -3.08 -1.08 13.56
CA GLN A 293 -3.13 -2.44 13.04
C GLN A 293 -1.90 -3.25 13.49
N CYS A 294 -0.69 -2.72 13.31
CA CYS A 294 0.54 -3.40 13.74
C CYS A 294 0.54 -3.72 15.22
N LEU A 295 0.08 -2.78 16.06
CA LEU A 295 -0.02 -2.99 17.50
C LEU A 295 -1.01 -4.11 17.83
N ARG A 296 -2.20 -4.13 17.22
CA ARG A 296 -3.18 -5.22 17.40
C ARG A 296 -2.58 -6.57 17.01
N ASP A 297 -1.87 -6.63 15.89
CA ASP A 297 -1.31 -7.87 15.39
C ASP A 297 -0.10 -8.36 16.22
N ARG A 298 0.75 -7.44 16.67
CA ARG A 298 1.90 -7.76 17.54
C ARG A 298 1.42 -8.25 18.90
N ILE A 299 0.54 -7.50 19.56
CA ILE A 299 -0.02 -7.87 20.86
C ILE A 299 -0.82 -9.18 20.75
N GLY A 300 -1.59 -9.36 19.67
CA GLY A 300 -2.33 -10.59 19.42
C GLY A 300 -1.42 -11.82 19.28
N ARG A 301 -0.34 -11.70 18.49
CA ARG A 301 0.67 -12.77 18.34
C ARG A 301 1.38 -13.06 19.66
N ASP A 302 1.85 -12.03 20.36
CA ASP A 302 2.54 -12.17 21.64
C ASP A 302 1.61 -12.82 22.70
N GLY A 303 0.33 -12.42 22.72
CA GLY A 303 -0.68 -13.02 23.58
C GLY A 303 -0.85 -14.52 23.31
N LEU A 304 -0.91 -14.92 22.04
CA LEU A 304 -0.98 -16.33 21.66
C LEU A 304 0.27 -17.09 22.10
N HIS A 305 1.47 -16.54 21.85
CA HIS A 305 2.73 -17.14 22.27
C HIS A 305 2.80 -17.32 23.79
N ARG A 306 2.36 -16.32 24.58
CA ARG A 306 2.31 -16.42 26.05
C ARG A 306 1.38 -17.53 26.52
N LEU A 307 0.18 -17.64 25.95
CA LEU A 307 -0.76 -18.71 26.28
C LEU A 307 -0.13 -20.09 26.05
N VAL A 308 0.47 -20.30 24.88
CA VAL A 308 1.14 -21.56 24.53
C VAL A 308 2.34 -21.84 25.45
N ALA A 309 3.17 -20.84 25.73
CA ALA A 309 4.31 -20.98 26.63
C ALA A 309 3.89 -21.29 28.08
N ALA A 310 2.72 -20.81 28.49
CA ALA A 310 2.10 -21.16 29.78
C ALA A 310 1.42 -22.54 29.79
N GLY A 311 1.53 -23.31 28.70
CA GLY A 311 0.91 -24.63 28.56
C GLY A 311 -0.61 -24.61 28.38
N ILE A 312 -1.19 -23.45 28.05
CA ILE A 312 -2.64 -23.32 27.86
C ILE A 312 -2.99 -23.84 26.47
N ASP A 313 -3.78 -24.92 26.44
CA ASP A 313 -4.29 -25.51 25.21
C ASP A 313 -5.20 -24.52 24.46
N LEU A 314 -4.99 -24.36 23.16
CA LEU A 314 -5.83 -23.52 22.30
C LEU A 314 -6.92 -24.33 21.59
N HIS A 315 -6.93 -25.66 21.75
CA HIS A 315 -7.92 -26.53 21.14
C HIS A 315 -9.34 -26.24 21.66
N LEU A 316 -10.30 -26.27 20.73
CA LEU A 316 -11.72 -26.21 21.04
C LEU A 316 -12.28 -27.63 21.04
N ALA A 317 -12.42 -28.21 22.23
CA ALA A 317 -12.97 -29.55 22.38
C ALA A 317 -14.43 -29.63 21.87
N PRO A 318 -14.88 -30.80 21.33
CA PRO A 318 -16.26 -30.98 20.90
C PRO A 318 -17.27 -30.64 21.99
N GLY A 319 -18.33 -29.91 21.63
CA GLY A 319 -19.37 -29.48 22.57
C GLY A 319 -19.01 -28.27 23.43
N VAL A 320 -17.78 -27.76 23.38
CA VAL A 320 -17.40 -26.51 24.07
C VAL A 320 -17.78 -25.30 23.23
N SER A 321 -18.45 -24.34 23.85
CA SER A 321 -18.78 -23.07 23.19
C SER A 321 -17.51 -22.27 22.88
N PRO A 322 -17.29 -21.83 21.62
CA PRO A 322 -16.15 -21.00 21.25
C PRO A 322 -16.12 -19.67 22.00
N PHE A 323 -17.29 -19.11 22.35
CA PHE A 323 -17.39 -17.84 23.07
C PHE A 323 -16.94 -17.96 24.52
N ALA A 324 -17.36 -19.03 25.22
CA ALA A 324 -16.93 -19.30 26.58
C ALA A 324 -15.42 -19.62 26.63
N ARG A 325 -14.91 -20.36 25.64
CA ARG A 325 -13.48 -20.65 25.51
C ARG A 325 -12.66 -19.38 25.29
N LEU A 326 -13.10 -18.50 24.38
CA LEU A 326 -12.43 -17.22 24.15
C LEU A 326 -12.38 -16.36 25.42
N ALA A 327 -13.47 -16.26 26.18
CA ALA A 327 -13.49 -15.52 27.44
C ALA A 327 -12.52 -16.10 28.50
N ALA A 328 -12.39 -17.43 28.55
CA ALA A 328 -11.40 -18.09 29.42
C ALA A 328 -9.96 -17.80 28.98
N LEU A 329 -9.67 -17.93 27.68
CA LEU A 329 -8.34 -17.64 27.11
C LEU A 329 -7.96 -16.16 27.28
N ALA A 330 -8.91 -15.23 27.08
CA ALA A 330 -8.67 -13.80 27.26
C ALA A 330 -8.28 -13.44 28.70
N ARG A 331 -8.97 -14.02 29.69
CA ARG A 331 -8.61 -13.85 31.12
C ARG A 331 -7.23 -14.41 31.42
N ALA A 332 -6.88 -15.55 30.83
CA ALA A 332 -5.56 -16.15 31.02
C ALA A 332 -4.44 -15.39 30.31
N ALA A 333 -4.71 -14.74 29.18
CA ALA A 333 -3.75 -13.95 28.41
C ALA A 333 -3.48 -12.55 28.99
N GLY A 334 -4.46 -11.97 29.68
CA GLY A 334 -4.44 -10.63 30.24
C GLY A 334 -4.14 -10.59 31.74
N GLY A 335 -3.30 -11.49 32.25
CA GLY A 335 -3.02 -11.61 33.69
C GLY A 335 -2.76 -10.28 34.38
N SER A 336 -3.67 -9.92 35.29
CA SER A 336 -3.68 -8.83 36.30
C SER A 336 -3.32 -7.42 35.82
#